data_AF-A0A5C8TF35-F1
#
_entry.id   AF-A0A5C8TF35-F1
#
_cell.length_a   1.000
_cell.length_b   1.000
_cell.length_c   1.000
_cell.angle_alpha   90.00
_cell.angle_beta   90.00
_cell.angle_gamma   90.00
#
_symmetry.space_group_name_H-M   'P 1'
#
loop_
_entity.id
_entity.type
_entity.pdbx_description
1 polymer ?
#
loop_
_entity_poly.entity_id
_entity_poly.type
_entity_poly.pdbx_seq_one_letter_code
_entity_poly.pdbx_strand_id
1 'polypeptide(L)'
;MPRREFSKAVLRAALARADGRCEGVLVNGGRCPCTLQTGWFDYDHIVPAALADDASLKNCQVLCRPCHAAKTVLDVGVIARVRRMRDRHLGIADPNRRPLPGSKASPFKRLIGGGVICRETGERLDKRSR
;
A
#
# COMPACT_ATOMS: atom_id res chain seq x y z
N MET A 1 -16.31 2.34 -3.03
CA MET A 1 -16.91 3.47 -2.30
C MET A 1 -16.01 4.68 -2.52
N PRO A 2 -16.58 5.87 -2.80
CA PRO A 2 -15.80 7.10 -2.94
C PRO A 2 -15.11 7.44 -1.62
N ARG A 3 -13.93 8.09 -1.69
CA ARG A 3 -13.21 8.58 -0.51
C ARG A 3 -14.05 9.64 0.19
N ARG A 4 -14.22 9.51 1.51
CA ARG A 4 -14.88 10.55 2.32
C ARG A 4 -13.89 11.70 2.53
N GLU A 5 -14.23 12.86 2.01
CA GLU A 5 -13.42 14.06 2.13
C GLU A 5 -13.73 14.83 3.42
N PHE A 6 -12.76 15.62 3.90
CA PHE A 6 -12.93 16.46 5.07
C PHE A 6 -13.90 17.62 4.81
N SER A 7 -14.69 17.98 5.81
CA SER A 7 -15.50 19.20 5.74
C SER A 7 -14.63 20.45 5.88
N LYS A 8 -15.08 21.58 5.31
CA LYS A 8 -14.38 22.87 5.46
C LYS A 8 -14.14 23.27 6.93
N ALA A 9 -15.05 22.90 7.83
CA ALA A 9 -14.90 23.16 9.26
C ALA A 9 -13.72 22.37 9.86
N VAL A 10 -13.59 21.10 9.50
CA VAL A 10 -12.46 20.25 9.93
C VAL A 10 -11.13 20.77 9.42
N LEU A 11 -11.08 21.18 8.14
CA LEU A 11 -9.86 21.74 7.54
C LEU A 11 -9.38 23.00 8.27
N ARG A 12 -10.30 23.93 8.58
CA ARG A 12 -9.96 25.15 9.35
C ARG A 12 -9.45 24.83 10.75
N ALA A 13 -10.11 23.89 11.44
CA ALA A 13 -9.69 23.47 12.78
C ALA A 13 -8.33 22.75 12.76
N ALA A 14 -8.05 21.94 11.75
CA ALA A 14 -6.76 21.28 11.58
C ALA A 14 -5.64 22.28 11.31
N LEU A 15 -5.89 23.29 10.47
CA LEU A 15 -4.93 24.36 10.20
C LEU A 15 -4.62 25.19 11.45
N ALA A 16 -5.66 25.55 12.22
CA ALA A 16 -5.50 26.26 13.49
C ALA A 16 -4.69 25.44 14.50
N ARG A 17 -4.90 24.12 14.56
CA ARG A 17 -4.13 23.21 15.42
C ARG A 17 -2.67 23.09 15.01
N ALA A 18 -2.41 23.09 13.70
CA ALA A 18 -1.06 22.97 13.15
C ALA A 18 -0.19 24.21 13.45
N ASP A 19 -0.79 25.38 13.71
CA ASP A 19 -0.10 26.64 14.05
C ASP A 19 1.05 26.95 13.07
N GLY A 20 0.78 26.74 11.78
CA GLY A 20 1.77 26.95 10.71
C GLY A 20 2.95 25.96 10.71
N ARG A 21 2.88 24.84 11.43
CA ARG A 21 3.92 23.79 11.47
C ARG A 21 3.41 22.45 10.94
N CYS A 22 4.29 21.71 10.29
CA CYS A 22 3.98 20.37 9.81
C CYS A 22 3.75 19.39 10.97
N GLU A 23 2.68 18.60 10.92
CA GLU A 23 2.37 17.56 11.92
C GLU A 23 3.02 16.20 11.60
N GLY A 24 3.83 16.13 10.53
CA GLY A 24 4.53 14.92 10.12
C GLY A 24 5.60 14.48 11.10
N VAL A 25 5.64 13.17 11.38
CA VAL A 25 6.65 12.53 12.23
C VAL A 25 7.78 11.99 11.35
N LEU A 26 9.01 12.36 11.68
CA LEU A 26 10.23 11.90 11.01
C LEU A 26 10.70 10.56 11.61
N VAL A 27 11.64 9.90 10.93
CA VAL A 27 12.20 8.60 11.35
C VAL A 27 12.85 8.66 12.74
N ASN A 28 13.38 9.81 13.12
CA ASN A 28 13.97 10.06 14.43
C ASN A 28 12.93 10.30 15.55
N GLY A 29 11.63 10.16 15.26
CA GLY A 29 10.53 10.41 16.21
C GLY A 29 10.22 11.89 16.43
N GLY A 30 11.00 12.80 15.84
CA GLY A 30 10.76 14.24 15.91
C GLY A 30 9.66 14.70 14.97
N ARG A 31 9.05 15.85 15.26
CA ARG A 31 8.18 16.55 14.31
C ARG A 31 9.02 17.21 13.22
N CYS A 32 8.47 17.27 12.01
CA CYS A 32 9.08 18.02 10.92
C CYS A 32 9.21 19.51 11.30
N PRO A 33 10.42 20.11 11.22
CA PRO A 33 10.64 21.51 11.60
C PRO A 33 10.12 22.51 10.55
N CYS A 34 9.49 22.02 9.47
CA CYS A 34 9.04 22.84 8.37
C CYS A 34 7.84 23.71 8.76
N THR A 35 7.96 25.01 8.48
CA THR A 35 6.87 25.98 8.52
C THR A 35 6.02 25.86 7.26
N LEU A 36 4.72 25.63 7.43
CA LEU A 36 3.76 25.50 6.35
C LEU A 36 3.59 26.83 5.62
N GLN A 37 3.80 26.83 4.31
CA GLN A 37 3.51 27.96 3.45
C GLN A 37 2.14 27.77 2.79
N THR A 38 1.33 28.81 2.75
CA THR A 38 -0.01 28.76 2.15
C THR A 38 0.06 28.22 0.71
N GLY A 39 -0.66 27.13 0.42
CA GLY A 39 -0.65 26.46 -0.88
C GLY A 39 0.44 25.39 -1.08
N TRP A 40 1.32 25.18 -0.10
CA TRP A 40 2.42 24.20 -0.15
C TRP A 40 2.29 23.10 0.92
N PHE A 41 1.06 22.84 1.36
CA PHE A 41 0.74 21.79 2.31
C PHE A 41 -0.58 21.12 1.93
N ASP A 42 -0.73 19.88 2.36
CA ASP A 42 -1.90 19.04 2.09
C ASP A 42 -2.52 18.59 3.42
N TYR A 43 -3.85 18.41 3.40
CA TYR A 43 -4.59 17.80 4.50
C TYR A 43 -4.77 16.33 4.21
N ASP A 44 -4.30 15.48 5.11
CA ASP A 44 -4.32 14.05 4.92
C ASP A 44 -4.92 13.30 6.11
N HIS A 45 -5.31 12.05 5.91
CA HIS A 45 -5.92 11.21 6.94
C HIS A 45 -4.84 10.41 7.67
N ILE A 46 -4.72 10.49 9.00
CA ILE A 46 -3.77 9.69 9.79
C ILE A 46 -3.99 8.19 9.51
N VAL A 47 -5.24 7.74 9.60
CA VAL A 47 -5.70 6.44 9.13
C VAL A 47 -6.33 6.63 7.76
N PRO A 48 -5.82 6.01 6.69
CA PRO A 48 -6.32 6.22 5.35
C PRO A 48 -7.83 5.96 5.24
N ALA A 49 -8.52 6.83 4.51
CA ALA A 49 -9.97 6.73 4.26
C ALA A 49 -10.40 5.38 3.62
N ALA A 50 -9.48 4.69 2.95
CA ALA A 50 -9.72 3.35 2.39
C ALA A 50 -9.82 2.25 3.46
N LEU A 51 -9.35 2.51 4.68
CA LEU A 51 -9.36 1.59 5.82
C LEU A 51 -10.41 2.00 6.85
N ALA A 52 -10.53 3.29 7.12
CA ALA A 52 -11.50 3.85 8.06
C ALA A 52 -12.30 4.97 7.40
N ASP A 53 -13.64 4.92 7.48
CA ASP A 53 -14.51 6.00 6.97
C ASP A 53 -14.60 7.19 7.95
N ASP A 54 -13.47 7.56 8.57
CA ASP A 54 -13.42 8.63 9.57
C ASP A 54 -12.83 9.91 9.00
N ALA A 55 -13.68 10.92 8.82
CA ALA A 55 -13.30 12.29 8.42
C ALA A 55 -13.32 13.28 9.60
N SER A 56 -13.07 12.80 10.83
CA SER A 56 -13.00 13.63 12.03
C SER A 56 -11.73 14.48 12.08
N LEU A 57 -11.76 15.55 12.90
CA LEU A 57 -10.59 16.39 13.19
C LEU A 57 -9.41 15.60 13.79
N LYS A 58 -9.71 14.50 14.51
CA LYS A 58 -8.68 13.64 15.09
C LYS A 58 -7.94 12.87 14.01
N ASN A 59 -8.61 12.51 12.91
CA ASN A 59 -8.00 11.81 11.79
C ASN A 59 -7.40 12.76 10.73
N CYS A 60 -7.71 14.05 10.77
CA CYS A 60 -7.10 15.02 9.85
C CYS A 60 -5.71 15.42 10.36
N GLN A 61 -4.70 15.41 9.51
CA GLN A 61 -3.36 15.94 9.79
C GLN A 61 -2.90 16.89 8.69
N VAL A 62 -2.12 17.91 9.05
CA VAL A 62 -1.57 18.89 8.09
C VAL A 62 -0.11 18.57 7.80
N LEU A 63 0.20 18.30 6.54
CA LEU A 63 1.53 17.85 6.10
C LEU A 63 2.13 18.76 5.03
N CYS A 64 3.43 18.99 5.11
CA CYS A 64 4.19 19.49 3.97
C CYS A 64 4.28 18.41 2.88
N ARG A 65 4.47 18.81 1.61
CA ARG A 65 4.52 17.88 0.46
C ARG A 65 5.50 16.70 0.63
N PRO A 66 6.74 16.86 1.17
CA PRO A 66 7.63 15.74 1.38
C PRO A 66 7.10 14.72 2.39
N CYS A 67 6.55 15.19 3.52
CA CYS A 67 5.95 14.31 4.52
C CYS A 67 4.70 13.62 3.98
N HIS A 68 3.88 14.34 3.20
CA HIS A 68 2.71 13.78 2.54
C HIS A 68 3.08 12.71 1.51
N ALA A 69 4.10 12.94 0.69
CA ALA A 69 4.60 11.96 -0.27
C ALA A 69 5.13 10.70 0.41
N ALA A 70 5.94 10.85 1.47
CA ALA A 70 6.46 9.73 2.25
C ALA A 70 5.33 8.89 2.86
N LYS A 71 4.32 9.55 3.44
CA LYS A 71 3.13 8.89 3.99
C LYS A 71 2.32 8.18 2.91
N THR A 72 2.12 8.81 1.75
CA THR A 72 1.37 8.24 0.63
C THR A 72 1.96 6.90 0.18
N VAL A 73 3.29 6.79 0.09
CA VAL A 73 3.97 5.54 -0.28
C VAL A 73 3.66 4.42 0.72
N LEU A 74 3.71 4.73 2.01
CA LEU A 74 3.41 3.77 3.07
C LEU A 74 1.94 3.33 3.03
N ASP A 75 1.03 4.29 2.93
CA ASP A 75 -0.42 4.04 2.93
C ASP A 75 -0.86 3.19 1.76
N VAL A 76 -0.34 3.45 0.55
CA VAL A 76 -0.64 2.64 -0.63
C VAL A 76 -0.23 1.18 -0.40
N GLY A 77 0.93 0.95 0.21
CA GLY A 77 1.40 -0.38 0.58
C GLY A 77 0.47 -1.08 1.58
N VAL A 78 0.05 -0.38 2.63
CA VAL A 78 -0.87 -0.90 3.65
C VAL A 78 -2.24 -1.21 3.05
N ILE A 79 -2.81 -0.29 2.27
CA ILE A 79 -4.12 -0.47 1.60
C ILE A 79 -4.07 -1.69 0.68
N ALA A 80 -3.04 -1.84 -0.13
CA ALA A 80 -2.88 -3.00 -1.02
C ALA A 80 -2.73 -4.31 -0.24
N ARG A 81 -2.07 -4.29 0.93
CA ARG A 81 -1.99 -5.45 1.82
C ARG A 81 -3.37 -5.82 2.39
N VAL A 82 -4.11 -4.84 2.91
CA VAL A 82 -5.44 -5.07 3.50
C VAL A 82 -6.42 -5.59 2.45
N ARG A 83 -6.41 -5.02 1.24
CA ARG A 83 -7.23 -5.53 0.12
C ARG A 83 -6.93 -7.00 -0.18
N ARG A 84 -5.65 -7.36 -0.39
CA ARG A 84 -5.25 -8.76 -0.62
C ARG A 84 -5.63 -9.70 0.54
N MET A 85 -5.57 -9.20 1.77
CA MET A 85 -5.99 -9.97 2.94
C MET A 85 -7.51 -10.20 2.92
N ARG A 86 -8.30 -9.16 2.63
CA ARG A 86 -9.76 -9.25 2.51
C ARG A 86 -10.16 -10.22 1.40
N ASP A 87 -9.53 -10.12 0.23
CA ASP A 87 -9.78 -11.02 -0.90
C ASP A 87 -9.53 -12.48 -0.50
N ARG A 88 -8.43 -12.75 0.22
CA ARG A 88 -8.12 -14.09 0.73
C ARG A 88 -9.17 -14.60 1.73
N HIS A 89 -9.65 -13.76 2.65
CA HIS A 89 -10.69 -14.14 3.61
C HIS A 89 -12.03 -14.44 2.92
N LEU A 90 -12.32 -13.76 1.82
CA LEU A 90 -13.51 -13.98 1.01
C LEU A 90 -13.34 -15.12 -0.02
N GLY A 91 -12.18 -15.78 -0.06
CA GLY A 91 -11.89 -16.82 -1.05
C GLY A 91 -11.77 -16.30 -2.49
N ILE A 92 -11.66 -14.98 -2.68
CA ILE A 92 -11.51 -14.35 -3.98
C ILE A 92 -10.06 -14.53 -4.43
N ALA A 93 -9.85 -15.56 -5.25
CA ALA A 93 -8.59 -15.79 -5.95
C ALA A 93 -8.76 -15.39 -7.42
N ASP A 94 -7.73 -14.75 -7.98
CA ASP A 94 -7.67 -14.51 -9.42
C ASP A 94 -7.54 -15.87 -10.14
N PRO A 95 -8.53 -16.29 -10.95
CA PRO A 95 -8.46 -17.55 -11.69
C PRO A 95 -7.35 -17.54 -12.75
N ASN A 96 -6.94 -16.36 -13.22
CA ASN A 96 -5.91 -16.19 -14.24
C ASN A 96 -4.51 -16.00 -13.62
N ARG A 97 -4.37 -16.18 -12.30
CA ARG A 97 -3.08 -16.04 -11.62
C ARG A 97 -2.09 -17.07 -12.16
N ARG A 98 -1.04 -16.59 -12.82
CA ARG A 98 0.06 -17.46 -13.29
C ARG A 98 0.75 -18.11 -12.09
N PRO A 99 0.76 -19.44 -11.99
CA PRO A 99 1.43 -20.13 -10.90
C PRO A 99 2.95 -19.94 -11.00
N LEU A 100 3.63 -19.92 -9.86
CA LEU A 100 5.09 -19.84 -9.82
C LEU A 100 5.69 -21.03 -10.59
N PRO A 101 6.65 -20.83 -11.51
CA PRO A 101 7.27 -21.91 -12.25
C PRO A 101 7.89 -22.96 -11.32
N GLY A 102 7.53 -24.23 -11.49
CA GLY A 102 7.99 -25.34 -10.64
C GLY A 102 7.15 -25.59 -9.39
N SER A 103 6.18 -24.71 -9.06
CA SER A 103 5.24 -24.92 -7.95
C SER A 103 4.28 -26.07 -8.23
N LYS A 104 3.50 -26.49 -7.21
CA LYS A 104 2.50 -27.56 -7.39
C LYS A 104 1.43 -27.23 -8.42
N ALA A 105 1.10 -25.95 -8.56
CA ALA A 105 0.07 -25.47 -9.47
C ALA A 105 0.58 -25.20 -10.90
N SER A 106 1.90 -25.16 -11.13
CA SER A 106 2.43 -25.01 -12.48
C SER A 106 2.52 -26.35 -13.20
N PRO A 107 2.34 -26.40 -14.53
CA PRO A 107 2.54 -27.61 -15.32
C PRO A 107 3.96 -28.19 -15.22
N PHE A 108 4.94 -27.39 -14.82
CA PHE A 108 6.34 -27.80 -14.74
C PHE A 108 6.75 -28.19 -13.31
N LYS A 109 7.63 -29.17 -13.17
CA LYS A 109 8.23 -29.59 -11.89
C LYS A 109 9.75 -29.63 -12.02
N ARG A 110 10.46 -29.02 -11.07
CA ARG A 110 11.92 -29.13 -10.95
C ARG A 110 12.27 -30.39 -10.16
N LEU A 111 13.17 -31.21 -10.68
CA LEU A 111 13.66 -32.42 -10.02
C LEU A 111 14.83 -32.10 -9.08
N ILE A 112 14.98 -32.93 -8.05
CA ILE A 112 16.18 -32.96 -7.21
C ILE A 112 17.32 -33.50 -8.09
N GLY A 113 18.43 -32.77 -8.17
CA GLY A 113 19.54 -33.09 -9.08
C GLY A 113 19.57 -32.28 -10.39
N GLY A 114 18.64 -31.34 -10.57
CA GLY A 114 18.58 -30.52 -11.78
C GLY A 114 17.72 -31.16 -12.86
N GLY A 115 17.04 -30.30 -13.61
CA GLY A 115 16.13 -30.69 -14.68
C GLY A 115 14.67 -30.33 -14.43
N VAL A 116 13.95 -30.08 -15.51
CA VAL A 116 12.55 -29.69 -15.51
C VAL A 116 11.75 -30.75 -16.26
N ILE A 117 10.70 -31.26 -15.62
CA ILE A 117 9.72 -32.12 -16.28
C ILE A 117 8.38 -31.42 -16.44
N CYS A 118 7.65 -31.74 -17.49
CA CYS A 118 6.21 -31.52 -17.53
C CYS A 118 5.53 -32.50 -16.56
N ARG A 119 4.62 -32.02 -15.72
CA ARG A 119 3.91 -32.84 -14.72
C ARG A 119 2.86 -33.74 -15.34
N GLU A 120 2.21 -33.28 -16.41
CA GLU A 120 1.17 -34.04 -17.10
C GLU A 120 1.79 -35.16 -17.94
N THR A 121 2.82 -34.84 -18.73
CA THR A 121 3.44 -35.80 -19.66
C THR A 121 4.62 -36.57 -19.06
N GLY A 122 5.22 -36.09 -17.97
CA GLY A 122 6.44 -36.66 -17.38
C GLY A 122 7.72 -36.40 -18.20
N GLU A 123 7.60 -35.75 -19.35
CA GLU A 123 8.72 -35.49 -20.26
C GLU A 123 9.71 -34.49 -19.68
N ARG A 124 11.00 -34.81 -19.76
CA ARG A 124 12.08 -33.87 -19.45
C ARG A 124 12.19 -32.81 -20.55
N LEU A 125 12.09 -31.55 -20.14
CA LEU A 125 12.25 -30.36 -20.99
C LEU A 125 13.70 -29.87 -21.06
N ASP A 126 14.64 -30.66 -20.53
CA ASP A 126 16.07 -30.41 -20.55
C ASP A 126 16.62 -30.63 -21.96
N LYS A 127 16.33 -29.74 -22.92
CA LYS A 127 16.91 -29.80 -24.25
C LYS A 127 18.01 -28.77 -24.42
N ARG A 128 19.24 -29.21 -24.22
CA ARG A 128 20.39 -28.88 -25.09
C ARG A 128 21.26 -30.13 -25.26
N SER A 129 20.81 -31.05 -26.11
CA SER A 129 21.74 -31.77 -26.98
C SER A 129 22.43 -30.72 -27.83
N ARG A 130 23.73 -30.53 -27.60
CA ARG A 130 24.59 -29.74 -28.48
C ARG A 130 24.86 -30.51 -29.76
#